data_AF-A0A922WI16-F1
#
_entry.id   AF-A0A922WI16-F1
#
_cell.length_a   1.000
_cell.length_b   1.000
_cell.length_c   1.000
_cell.angle_alpha   90.00
_cell.angle_beta   90.00
_cell.angle_gamma   90.00
#
_symmetry.space_group_name_H-M   'P 1'
#
loop_
_entity.id
_entity.type
_entity.pdbx_description
1 polymer ?
#
loop_
_entity_poly.entity_id
_entity_poly.type
_entity_poly.pdbx_seq_one_letter_code
_entity_poly.pdbx_strand_id
1 'polypeptide(L)'
;MDEVLVRLLGNTLRSPRRFCRSVSRWFSGAYEWESRAACDVARWLAPTDQAVLSGICGTGHRTQDRLIAWLATQAPPTGCLVDIGHQGTHTAAWLAMGALQHATPPTVVSIGPEIHRVWHLFEQQARTAHLHKIPDSSSSDLYAPAMATYANVSSGPNPIPVDSILGRLRQVDLTPAAAASTWRDPISLLSINMLWQAEEVSAVFRQMIPHVAPGGWIVATGVQGHQAVSRQQLAHDEIAAHADCAHAVSIRSLLIFRKRAN
;
A
#
# COMPACT_ATOMS: atom_id res chain seq x y z
N MET A 1 6.43 -22.62 -27.73
CA MET A 1 7.02 -23.20 -26.50
C MET A 1 7.27 -22.05 -25.55
N ASP A 2 6.43 -21.91 -24.52
CA ASP A 2 6.30 -20.68 -23.75
C ASP A 2 7.60 -20.27 -23.06
N GLU A 3 7.91 -18.97 -23.09
CA GLU A 3 9.04 -18.36 -22.34
C GLU A 3 9.01 -18.73 -20.86
N VAL A 4 7.81 -18.92 -20.30
CA VAL A 4 7.57 -19.41 -18.95
C VAL A 4 8.16 -20.79 -18.74
N LEU A 5 8.00 -21.69 -19.71
CA LEU A 5 8.43 -23.09 -19.65
C LEU A 5 9.96 -23.21 -19.78
N VAL A 6 10.57 -22.42 -20.68
CA VAL A 6 12.03 -22.35 -20.85
C VAL A 6 12.71 -21.78 -19.59
N ARG A 7 12.11 -20.77 -18.95
CA ARG A 7 12.61 -20.20 -17.68
C ARG A 7 12.36 -21.12 -16.48
N LEU A 8 11.23 -21.83 -16.44
CA LEU A 8 10.94 -22.86 -15.44
C LEU A 8 12.04 -23.92 -15.48
N LEU A 9 12.31 -24.47 -16.67
CA LEU A 9 13.35 -25.47 -16.91
C LEU A 9 14.75 -24.96 -16.52
N GLY A 10 15.07 -23.72 -16.90
CA GLY A 10 16.34 -23.07 -16.54
C GLY A 10 16.54 -22.89 -15.03
N ASN A 11 15.47 -22.58 -14.29
CA ASN A 11 15.52 -22.44 -12.84
C ASN A 11 15.53 -23.78 -12.10
N THR A 12 14.82 -24.82 -12.59
CA THR A 12 14.89 -26.18 -12.04
C THR A 12 16.27 -26.79 -12.17
N LEU A 13 16.96 -26.58 -13.30
CA LEU A 13 18.26 -27.19 -13.56
C LEU A 13 19.42 -26.48 -12.83
N ARG A 14 19.32 -25.17 -12.59
CA ARG A 14 20.41 -24.38 -11.97
C ARG A 14 20.26 -24.18 -10.46
N SER A 15 19.04 -24.20 -9.91
CA SER A 15 18.85 -23.97 -8.47
C SER A 15 17.52 -24.54 -7.97
N PRO A 16 17.47 -25.84 -7.63
CA PRO A 16 16.27 -26.51 -7.12
C PRO A 16 15.67 -25.79 -5.90
N ARG A 17 16.51 -25.22 -5.03
CA ARG A 17 16.07 -24.43 -3.87
C ARG A 17 15.35 -23.13 -4.26
N ARG A 18 15.73 -22.46 -5.34
CA ARG A 18 15.02 -21.27 -5.85
C ARG A 18 13.69 -21.67 -6.49
N PHE A 19 13.67 -22.77 -7.24
CA PHE A 19 12.44 -23.33 -7.79
C PHE A 19 11.44 -23.70 -6.69
N CYS A 20 11.87 -24.46 -5.67
CA CYS A 20 11.00 -24.83 -4.55
C CYS A 20 10.50 -23.61 -3.77
N ARG A 21 11.32 -22.55 -3.59
CA ARG A 21 10.89 -21.28 -2.99
C ARG A 21 9.90 -20.51 -3.87
N SER A 22 10.01 -20.58 -5.19
CA SER A 22 9.07 -19.95 -6.11
C SER A 22 7.74 -20.70 -6.16
N VAL A 23 7.78 -22.04 -6.20
CA VAL A 23 6.60 -22.90 -6.16
C VAL A 23 5.90 -22.80 -4.80
N SER A 24 6.62 -22.81 -3.68
CA SER A 24 6.03 -22.64 -2.35
C SER A 24 5.36 -21.27 -2.18
N ARG A 25 5.82 -20.24 -2.91
CA ARG A 25 5.19 -18.92 -2.93
C ARG A 25 3.91 -18.91 -3.74
N TRP A 26 3.83 -19.63 -4.85
CA TRP A 26 2.57 -19.76 -5.62
C TRP A 26 1.44 -20.39 -4.81
N PHE A 27 1.78 -21.23 -3.83
CA PHE A 27 0.82 -21.81 -2.88
C PHE A 27 0.68 -21.01 -1.57
N SER A 28 1.29 -19.83 -1.47
CA SER A 28 1.12 -18.94 -0.31
C SER A 28 -0.06 -18.01 -0.51
N GLY A 29 -0.88 -17.81 0.53
CA GLY A 29 -1.96 -16.81 0.50
C GLY A 29 -1.47 -15.40 0.16
N ALA A 30 -0.22 -15.08 0.51
CA ALA A 30 0.43 -13.82 0.13
C ALA A 30 0.49 -13.61 -1.40
N TYR A 31 0.85 -14.64 -2.17
CA TYR A 31 0.92 -14.52 -3.62
C TYR A 31 -0.45 -14.30 -4.27
N GLU A 32 -1.49 -14.95 -3.75
CA GLU A 32 -2.85 -14.74 -4.23
C GLU A 32 -3.28 -13.27 -4.05
N TRP A 33 -2.98 -12.67 -2.89
CA TRP A 33 -3.26 -11.26 -2.62
C TRP A 33 -2.44 -10.33 -3.51
N GLU A 34 -1.14 -10.58 -3.67
CA GLU A 34 -0.28 -9.81 -4.59
C GLU A 34 -0.82 -9.85 -6.03
N SER A 35 -1.24 -11.03 -6.49
CA SER A 35 -1.77 -11.25 -7.84
C SER A 35 -3.12 -10.57 -8.04
N ARG A 36 -4.05 -10.71 -7.08
CA ARG A 36 -5.37 -10.04 -7.13
C ARG A 36 -5.22 -8.53 -7.17
N ALA A 37 -4.40 -7.95 -6.28
CA ALA A 37 -4.14 -6.52 -6.28
C ALA A 37 -3.49 -6.05 -7.58
N ALA A 38 -2.53 -6.80 -8.12
CA ALA A 38 -1.92 -6.48 -9.41
C ALA A 38 -2.94 -6.46 -10.56
N CYS A 39 -3.78 -7.50 -10.66
CA CYS A 39 -4.80 -7.63 -11.69
C CYS A 39 -5.89 -6.57 -11.57
N ASP A 40 -6.43 -6.36 -10.36
CA ASP A 40 -7.53 -5.43 -10.15
C ASP A 40 -7.09 -3.98 -10.34
N VAL A 41 -5.92 -3.58 -9.83
CA VAL A 41 -5.39 -2.21 -10.01
C VAL A 41 -5.10 -1.93 -11.47
N ALA A 42 -4.57 -2.91 -12.23
CA ALA A 42 -4.29 -2.75 -13.66
C ALA A 42 -5.54 -2.50 -14.52
N ARG A 43 -6.75 -2.79 -14.02
CA ARG A 43 -8.00 -2.52 -14.75
C ARG A 43 -8.36 -1.03 -14.81
N TRP A 44 -7.86 -0.22 -13.88
CA TRP A 44 -8.25 1.19 -13.75
C TRP A 44 -7.06 2.15 -13.59
N LEU A 45 -5.84 1.63 -13.40
CA LEU A 45 -4.60 2.40 -13.46
C LEU A 45 -3.58 1.63 -14.29
N ALA A 46 -3.16 2.17 -15.43
CA ALA A 46 -2.25 1.47 -16.33
C ALA A 46 -0.89 1.18 -15.64
N PRO A 47 -0.20 0.07 -15.98
CA PRO A 47 1.10 -0.27 -15.36
C PRO A 47 2.17 0.84 -15.48
N THR A 48 2.13 1.61 -16.57
CA THR A 48 2.99 2.79 -16.74
C THR A 48 2.70 3.86 -15.69
N ASP A 49 1.43 4.18 -15.48
CA ASP A 49 0.97 5.19 -14.54
C ASP A 49 1.18 4.73 -13.09
N GLN A 50 1.06 3.43 -12.84
CA GLN A 50 1.46 2.82 -11.57
C GLN A 50 2.95 3.04 -11.29
N ALA A 51 3.82 2.85 -12.29
CA ALA A 51 5.25 3.07 -12.13
C ALA A 51 5.58 4.55 -11.90
N VAL A 52 4.90 5.46 -12.61
CA VAL A 52 5.01 6.91 -12.40
C VAL A 52 4.65 7.26 -10.96
N LEU A 53 3.47 6.81 -10.49
CA LEU A 53 2.97 7.12 -9.16
C LEU A 53 3.89 6.55 -8.07
N SER A 54 4.32 5.29 -8.18
CA SER A 54 5.29 4.70 -7.25
C SER A 54 6.61 5.48 -7.21
N GLY A 55 7.08 5.96 -8.37
CA GLY A 55 8.29 6.77 -8.47
C GLY A 55 8.18 8.08 -7.70
N ILE A 56 7.05 8.78 -7.81
CA ILE A 56 6.76 10.00 -7.05
C ILE A 56 6.59 9.69 -5.56
N CYS A 57 5.89 8.61 -5.23
CA CYS A 57 5.54 8.29 -3.85
C CYS A 57 6.74 7.88 -2.98
N GLY A 58 7.88 7.51 -3.57
CA GLY A 58 9.11 7.18 -2.85
C GLY A 58 9.04 5.90 -2.03
N THR A 59 7.96 5.13 -2.14
CA THR A 59 7.70 3.91 -1.34
C THR A 59 8.59 2.73 -1.74
N GLY A 60 9.20 2.78 -2.93
CA GLY A 60 10.21 1.83 -3.41
C GLY A 60 9.68 0.42 -3.73
N HIS A 61 8.38 0.14 -3.53
CA HIS A 61 7.80 -1.20 -3.72
C HIS A 61 6.39 -1.16 -4.33
N ARG A 62 6.32 -1.26 -5.67
CA ARG A 62 5.07 -1.32 -6.47
C ARG A 62 4.05 -2.36 -5.98
N THR A 63 4.50 -3.49 -5.43
CA THR A 63 3.59 -4.48 -4.86
C THR A 63 2.83 -3.95 -3.64
N GLN A 64 3.50 -3.18 -2.78
CA GLN A 64 2.90 -2.64 -1.55
C GLN A 64 1.88 -1.55 -1.89
N ASP A 65 2.28 -0.65 -2.78
CA ASP A 65 1.44 0.40 -3.34
C ASP A 65 0.12 -0.12 -3.92
N ARG A 66 0.20 -1.15 -4.77
CA ARG A 66 -0.99 -1.78 -5.36
C ARG A 66 -1.87 -2.46 -4.32
N LEU A 67 -1.26 -3.15 -3.35
CA LEU A 67 -2.01 -3.77 -2.25
C LEU A 67 -2.77 -2.73 -1.44
N ILE A 68 -2.13 -1.60 -1.12
CA ILE A 68 -2.74 -0.51 -0.35
C ILE A 68 -3.92 0.09 -1.12
N ALA A 69 -3.73 0.37 -2.41
CA ALA A 69 -4.81 0.90 -3.25
C ALA A 69 -5.95 -0.10 -3.42
N TRP A 70 -5.64 -1.38 -3.62
CA TRP A 70 -6.64 -2.45 -3.69
C TRP A 70 -7.41 -2.62 -2.37
N LEU A 71 -6.74 -2.55 -1.21
CA LEU A 71 -7.43 -2.58 0.08
C LEU A 71 -8.35 -1.38 0.28
N ALA A 72 -7.95 -0.20 -0.22
CA ALA A 72 -8.80 0.98 -0.21
C ALA A 72 -10.07 0.81 -1.06
N THR A 73 -10.01 0.09 -2.20
CA THR A 73 -11.23 -0.22 -2.99
C THR A 73 -12.15 -1.22 -2.28
N GLN A 74 -11.62 -1.99 -1.33
CA GLN A 74 -12.34 -3.05 -0.59
C GLN A 74 -12.66 -2.65 0.85
N ALA A 75 -12.36 -1.42 1.25
CA ALA A 75 -12.61 -0.94 2.59
C ALA A 75 -14.13 -0.90 2.86
N PRO A 76 -14.61 -1.10 4.10
CA PRO A 76 -16.03 -0.92 4.37
C PRO A 76 -16.46 0.53 4.06
N PRO A 77 -17.71 0.77 3.63
CA PRO A 77 -18.19 2.11 3.29
C PRO A 77 -18.31 3.05 4.51
N THR A 78 -18.02 2.54 5.71
CA THR A 78 -18.17 3.26 6.98
C THR A 78 -16.85 3.88 7.44
N GLY A 79 -16.68 5.17 7.19
CA GLY A 79 -15.55 5.95 7.70
C GLY A 79 -14.59 6.45 6.64
N CYS A 80 -13.42 6.89 7.09
CA CYS A 80 -12.36 7.42 6.24
C CYS A 80 -11.19 6.44 6.12
N LEU A 81 -10.31 6.67 5.14
CA LEU A 81 -9.02 6.00 5.06
C LEU A 81 -7.99 6.89 5.73
N VAL A 82 -7.20 6.37 6.65
CA VAL A 82 -6.21 7.13 7.41
C VAL A 82 -4.83 6.62 7.07
N ASP A 83 -3.91 7.54 6.76
CA ASP A 83 -2.49 7.29 6.59
C ASP A 83 -1.70 8.06 7.64
N ILE A 84 -1.04 7.34 8.53
CA ILE A 84 -0.03 7.87 9.45
C ILE A 84 1.30 7.84 8.70
N GLY A 85 1.49 8.86 7.86
CA GLY A 85 2.61 8.99 6.96
C GLY A 85 3.89 9.35 7.72
N HIS A 86 5.04 8.96 7.17
CA HIS A 86 6.35 9.46 7.59
C HIS A 86 6.92 10.33 6.48
N GLN A 87 7.78 11.28 6.82
CA GLN A 87 8.45 12.14 5.83
C GLN A 87 9.02 11.30 4.67
N GLY A 88 8.71 11.72 3.43
CA GLY A 88 9.19 11.08 2.20
C GLY A 88 8.39 9.86 1.71
N THR A 89 7.26 9.52 2.34
CA THR A 89 6.35 8.45 1.85
C THR A 89 4.97 9.01 1.56
N HIS A 90 4.47 8.78 0.34
CA HIS A 90 3.15 9.26 -0.10
C HIS A 90 2.14 8.11 -0.23
N THR A 91 2.10 7.22 0.77
CA THR A 91 1.18 6.07 0.82
C THR A 91 -0.28 6.51 0.65
N ALA A 92 -0.66 7.64 1.26
CA ALA A 92 -1.98 8.23 1.09
C ALA A 92 -2.36 8.57 -0.37
N ALA A 93 -1.42 8.72 -1.30
CA ALA A 93 -1.75 8.94 -2.70
C ALA A 93 -2.31 7.65 -3.33
N TRP A 94 -1.76 6.49 -2.96
CA TRP A 94 -2.29 5.19 -3.36
C TRP A 94 -3.63 4.87 -2.70
N LEU A 95 -3.82 5.27 -1.44
CA LEU A 95 -5.14 5.21 -0.79
C LEU A 95 -6.16 6.07 -1.53
N ALA A 96 -5.80 7.30 -1.92
CA ALA A 96 -6.69 8.19 -2.67
C ALA A 96 -7.06 7.61 -4.03
N MET A 97 -6.10 7.01 -4.74
CA MET A 97 -6.37 6.31 -5.99
C MET A 97 -7.36 5.15 -5.81
N GLY A 98 -7.19 4.33 -4.77
CA GLY A 98 -8.15 3.28 -4.44
C GLY A 98 -9.53 3.84 -4.02
N ALA A 99 -9.56 4.91 -3.24
CA ALA A 99 -10.79 5.57 -2.81
C ALA A 99 -11.61 6.09 -4.00
N LEU A 100 -10.97 6.57 -5.06
CA LEU A 100 -11.65 7.01 -6.29
C LEU A 100 -12.38 5.85 -7.01
N GLN A 101 -11.95 4.62 -6.79
CA GLN A 101 -12.57 3.42 -7.37
C GLN A 101 -13.54 2.72 -6.41
N HIS A 102 -13.64 3.20 -5.18
CA HIS A 102 -14.56 2.67 -4.18
C HIS A 102 -16.01 3.05 -4.54
N ALA A 103 -16.97 2.15 -4.31
CA ALA A 103 -18.38 2.39 -4.67
C ALA A 103 -18.98 3.63 -3.99
N THR A 104 -18.56 3.90 -2.74
CA THR A 104 -18.85 5.13 -1.99
C THR A 104 -17.53 5.80 -1.60
N PRO A 105 -16.94 6.65 -2.45
CA PRO A 105 -15.56 7.11 -2.30
C PRO A 105 -15.27 7.76 -0.94
N PRO A 106 -14.46 7.12 -0.06
CA PRO A 106 -14.14 7.67 1.26
C PRO A 106 -13.17 8.86 1.15
N THR A 107 -13.17 9.73 2.16
CA THR A 107 -12.11 10.73 2.35
C THR A 107 -10.83 10.04 2.80
N VAL A 108 -9.68 10.54 2.36
CA VAL A 108 -8.37 10.09 2.83
C VAL A 108 -7.80 11.14 3.77
N VAL A 109 -7.45 10.74 5.00
CA VAL A 109 -6.81 11.61 5.97
C VAL A 109 -5.35 11.25 6.06
N SER A 110 -4.47 12.19 5.71
CA SER A 110 -3.02 12.03 5.77
C SER A 110 -2.48 12.81 6.96
N ILE A 111 -1.83 12.13 7.88
CA ILE A 111 -1.39 12.66 9.17
C ILE A 111 0.13 12.56 9.26
N GLY A 112 0.76 13.66 9.68
CA GLY A 112 2.18 13.73 10.00
C GLY A 112 2.65 15.18 10.15
N PRO A 113 3.84 15.42 10.70
CA PRO A 113 4.41 16.76 10.77
C PRO A 113 4.90 17.23 9.39
N GLU A 114 4.74 18.52 9.12
CA GLU A 114 5.06 19.18 7.84
C GLU A 114 4.28 18.57 6.64
N ILE A 115 3.11 17.99 6.88
CA ILE A 115 2.38 17.24 5.87
C ILE A 115 2.01 18.10 4.65
N HIS A 116 1.77 19.40 4.86
CA HIS A 116 1.51 20.36 3.79
C HIS A 116 2.69 20.48 2.82
N ARG A 117 3.92 20.51 3.35
CA ARG A 117 5.14 20.57 2.54
C ARG A 117 5.34 19.29 1.74
N VAL A 118 5.06 18.13 2.35
CA VAL A 118 5.12 16.82 1.69
C VAL A 118 4.15 16.78 0.50
N TRP A 119 2.90 17.18 0.69
CA TRP A 119 1.90 17.18 -0.39
C TRP A 119 2.15 18.23 -1.48
N HIS A 120 2.72 19.38 -1.13
CA HIS A 120 3.15 20.36 -2.12
C HIS A 120 4.26 19.81 -3.03
N LEU A 121 5.23 19.06 -2.46
CA LEU A 121 6.27 18.39 -3.25
C LEU A 121 5.68 17.29 -4.16
N PHE A 122 4.74 16.50 -3.63
CA PHE A 122 4.02 15.50 -4.42
C PHE A 122 3.32 16.14 -5.62
N GLU A 123 2.58 17.24 -5.41
CA GLU A 123 1.88 17.94 -6.47
C GLU A 123 2.84 18.41 -7.57
N GLN A 124 3.95 19.04 -7.20
CA GLN A 124 4.97 19.50 -8.15
C GLN A 124 5.55 18.35 -8.97
N GLN A 125 5.89 17.24 -8.30
CA GLN A 125 6.45 16.05 -8.96
C GLN A 125 5.43 15.38 -9.88
N ALA A 126 4.18 15.22 -9.44
CA ALA A 126 3.13 14.59 -10.22
C ALA A 126 2.74 15.43 -11.44
N ARG A 127 2.69 16.76 -11.31
CA ARG A 127 2.42 17.66 -12.43
C ARG A 127 3.55 17.68 -13.45
N THR A 128 4.79 17.47 -13.05
CA THR A 128 5.95 17.44 -13.98
C THR A 128 6.33 16.03 -14.45
N ALA A 129 5.69 14.98 -13.92
CA ALA A 129 6.04 13.60 -14.23
C ALA A 129 5.92 13.22 -15.71
N HIS A 130 4.97 13.82 -16.45
CA HIS A 130 4.83 13.63 -17.90
C HIS A 130 5.98 14.22 -18.73
N LEU A 131 6.81 15.09 -18.13
CA LEU A 131 7.96 15.74 -18.76
C LEU A 131 9.26 14.95 -18.57
N HIS A 132 9.29 14.03 -17.61
CA HIS A 132 10.47 13.25 -17.30
C HIS A 132 10.32 11.83 -17.84
N LYS A 133 11.26 11.40 -18.70
CA LYS A 133 11.41 9.98 -19.03
C LYS A 133 11.70 9.23 -17.74
N ILE A 134 10.74 8.46 -17.27
CA ILE A 134 10.91 7.63 -16.09
C ILE A 134 11.93 6.55 -16.47
N PRO A 135 13.07 6.45 -15.77
CA PRO A 135 13.97 5.35 -16.01
C PRO A 135 13.23 4.05 -15.66
N ASP A 136 13.20 3.14 -16.63
CA ASP A 136 12.73 1.76 -16.46
C ASP A 136 13.55 1.10 -15.34
N SER A 137 13.10 1.25 -14.09
CA SER A 137 13.58 0.48 -12.96
C SER A 137 12.90 -0.89 -12.99
N SER A 138 13.20 -1.64 -14.06
CA SER A 138 12.75 -3.01 -14.31
C SER A 138 13.34 -4.04 -13.33
N SER A 139 14.07 -3.61 -12.29
CA SER A 139 14.72 -4.50 -11.34
C SER A 139 13.80 -5.05 -10.24
N SER A 140 12.58 -4.50 -10.05
CA SER A 140 11.65 -4.99 -9.01
C SER A 140 10.53 -5.93 -9.53
N ASP A 141 10.32 -6.04 -10.84
CA ASP A 141 9.21 -6.82 -11.43
C ASP A 141 9.60 -8.26 -11.77
N LEU A 142 10.27 -8.96 -10.85
CA LEU A 142 10.64 -10.36 -11.08
C LEU A 142 9.43 -11.34 -11.13
N TYR A 143 8.20 -10.88 -10.84
CA TYR A 143 7.04 -11.77 -10.64
C TYR A 143 5.67 -11.15 -11.01
N ALA A 144 5.59 -10.34 -12.07
CA ALA A 144 4.29 -10.11 -12.72
C ALA A 144 3.92 -11.41 -13.48
N PRO A 145 2.77 -12.07 -13.20
CA PRO A 145 2.34 -13.20 -14.00
C PRO A 145 2.20 -12.77 -15.47
N ALA A 146 2.52 -13.67 -16.39
CA ALA A 146 2.50 -13.47 -17.84
C ALA A 146 1.05 -13.33 -18.39
N MET A 147 0.31 -12.36 -17.86
CA MET A 147 -1.07 -12.02 -18.24
C MET A 147 -1.17 -10.65 -18.92
N ALA A 148 -0.03 -9.98 -19.16
CA ALA A 148 0.04 -8.75 -19.94
C ALA A 148 -0.06 -9.01 -21.46
N THR A 149 -1.11 -9.70 -21.90
CA THR A 149 -1.46 -9.84 -23.33
C THR A 149 -2.79 -9.19 -23.70
N TYR A 150 -3.34 -8.35 -22.82
CA TYR A 150 -4.52 -7.55 -23.12
C TYR A 150 -4.30 -6.10 -22.69
N ALA A 151 -3.63 -5.32 -23.53
CA ALA A 151 -3.81 -3.87 -23.63
C ALA A 151 -3.17 -3.36 -24.94
N ASN A 152 -3.75 -3.72 -26.09
CA ASN A 152 -3.69 -2.84 -27.26
C ASN A 152 -4.68 -1.71 -27.02
N VAL A 153 -4.28 -0.73 -26.21
CA VAL A 153 -4.92 0.60 -26.20
C VAL A 153 -3.80 1.60 -26.37
N SER A 154 -3.74 2.16 -27.57
CA SER A 154 -2.96 3.36 -27.87
C SER A 154 -3.53 4.53 -27.08
N SER A 155 -2.88 4.89 -25.99
CA SER A 155 -2.95 6.23 -25.41
C SER A 155 -1.63 6.47 -24.68
N GLY A 156 -1.01 7.62 -24.89
CA GLY A 156 0.14 8.04 -24.07
C GLY A 156 -0.21 8.02 -22.58
N PRO A 157 0.78 8.20 -21.68
CA PRO A 157 0.52 8.20 -20.25
C PRO A 157 -0.61 9.18 -19.95
N ASN A 158 -1.74 8.68 -19.42
CA ASN A 158 -2.76 9.56 -18.90
C ASN A 158 -2.12 10.30 -17.71
N PRO A 159 -2.26 11.63 -17.61
CA PRO A 159 -1.70 12.34 -16.47
C PRO A 159 -2.28 11.75 -15.20
N ILE A 160 -1.42 11.49 -14.20
CA ILE A 160 -1.86 11.14 -12.85
C ILE A 160 -2.93 12.15 -12.44
N PRO A 161 -4.10 11.72 -11.92
CA PRO A 161 -5.21 12.61 -11.64
C PRO A 161 -4.95 13.39 -10.34
N VAL A 162 -3.96 14.29 -10.36
CA VAL A 162 -3.45 15.03 -9.20
C VAL A 162 -4.58 15.75 -8.48
N ASP A 163 -5.43 16.48 -9.21
CA ASP A 163 -6.53 17.24 -8.61
C ASP A 163 -7.56 16.33 -7.93
N SER A 164 -7.77 15.12 -8.48
CA SER A 164 -8.66 14.13 -7.87
C SER A 164 -8.06 13.51 -6.61
N ILE A 165 -6.74 13.25 -6.61
CA ILE A 165 -6.01 12.77 -5.43
C ILE A 165 -6.07 13.84 -4.32
N LEU A 166 -5.66 15.07 -4.64
CA LEU A 166 -5.63 16.18 -3.68
C LEU A 166 -7.02 16.54 -3.17
N GLY A 167 -8.05 16.51 -4.03
CA GLY A 167 -9.44 16.75 -3.64
C GLY A 167 -10.01 15.71 -2.67
N ARG A 168 -9.36 14.55 -2.53
CA ARG A 168 -9.74 13.50 -1.54
C ARG A 168 -8.97 13.60 -0.23
N LEU A 169 -7.90 14.38 -0.19
CA LEU A 169 -6.98 14.43 0.92
C LEU A 169 -7.36 15.51 1.94
N ARG A 170 -7.65 15.08 3.15
CA ARG A 170 -7.62 15.92 4.34
C ARG A 170 -6.26 15.79 4.99
N GLN A 171 -5.52 16.88 5.07
CA GLN A 171 -4.17 16.90 5.65
C GLN A 171 -4.26 17.32 7.13
N VAL A 172 -3.58 16.59 8.01
CA VAL A 172 -3.54 16.87 9.46
C VAL A 172 -2.09 17.02 9.89
N ASP A 173 -1.68 18.27 10.11
CA ASP A 173 -0.31 18.63 10.50
C ASP A 173 -0.10 18.50 12.01
N LEU A 174 -0.03 17.25 12.47
CA LEU A 174 0.20 16.87 13.86
C LEU A 174 1.17 15.69 13.91
N THR A 175 1.82 15.50 15.07
CA THR A 175 2.51 14.23 15.33
C THR A 175 1.51 13.08 15.37
N PRO A 176 1.91 11.85 15.01
CA PRO A 176 1.04 10.68 15.05
C PRO A 176 0.33 10.51 16.40
N ALA A 177 1.05 10.63 17.51
CA ALA A 177 0.48 10.47 18.85
C ALA A 177 -0.53 11.57 19.21
N ALA A 178 -0.28 12.83 18.82
CA ALA A 178 -1.20 13.93 19.07
C ALA A 178 -2.51 13.76 18.27
N ALA A 179 -2.41 13.39 17.00
CA ALA A 179 -3.57 13.09 16.17
C ALA A 179 -4.37 11.91 16.72
N ALA A 180 -3.71 10.84 17.14
CA ALA A 180 -4.36 9.67 17.71
C ALA A 180 -5.19 10.02 18.96
N SER A 181 -4.69 10.89 19.84
CA SER A 181 -5.37 11.25 21.10
C SER A 181 -6.67 12.04 20.92
N THR A 182 -6.77 12.73 19.78
CA THR A 182 -7.92 13.57 19.44
C THR A 182 -8.85 12.91 18.43
N TRP A 183 -8.52 11.71 17.95
CA TRP A 183 -9.28 11.03 16.91
C TRP A 183 -10.67 10.60 17.38
N ARG A 184 -11.68 10.79 16.53
CA ARG A 184 -13.09 10.44 16.84
C ARG A 184 -13.81 9.76 15.67
N ASP A 185 -13.41 10.07 14.44
CA ASP A 185 -14.08 9.61 13.23
C ASP A 185 -13.88 8.09 13.02
N PRO A 186 -14.89 7.36 12.48
CA PRO A 186 -14.71 5.96 12.12
C PRO A 186 -13.68 5.79 10.98
N ILE A 187 -12.93 4.69 11.03
CA ILE A 187 -11.84 4.39 10.10
C ILE A 187 -12.16 3.12 9.32
N SER A 188 -12.24 3.19 7.99
CA SER A 188 -12.40 2.01 7.13
C SER A 188 -11.08 1.29 6.87
N LEU A 189 -9.98 2.05 6.80
CA LEU A 189 -8.62 1.54 6.62
C LEU A 189 -7.64 2.45 7.37
N LEU A 190 -6.82 1.86 8.23
CA LEU A 190 -5.74 2.54 8.95
C LEU A 190 -4.38 2.04 8.45
N SER A 191 -3.61 2.91 7.79
CA SER A 191 -2.23 2.68 7.38
C SER A 191 -1.29 3.35 8.38
N ILE A 192 -0.36 2.59 8.95
CA ILE A 192 0.61 3.05 9.95
C ILE A 192 2.02 2.81 9.42
N ASN A 193 2.80 3.87 9.25
CA ASN A 193 4.20 3.74 8.90
C ASN A 193 5.05 3.41 10.15
N MET A 194 5.66 2.23 10.17
CA MET A 194 6.43 1.73 11.32
C MET A 194 7.85 2.32 11.41
N LEU A 195 8.19 3.31 10.56
CA LEU A 195 9.43 4.08 10.67
C LEU A 195 9.38 5.16 11.76
N TRP A 196 8.19 5.49 12.26
CA TRP A 196 8.01 6.33 13.44
C TRP A 196 8.64 5.71 14.70
N GLN A 197 8.82 6.55 15.73
CA GLN A 197 9.32 6.06 17.01
C GLN A 197 8.35 5.04 17.61
N ALA A 198 8.88 4.02 18.30
CA ALA A 198 8.07 2.92 18.82
C ALA A 198 6.94 3.40 19.74
N GLU A 199 7.19 4.42 20.58
CA GLU A 199 6.19 5.00 21.47
C GLU A 199 5.05 5.69 20.71
N GLU A 200 5.36 6.41 19.63
CA GLU A 200 4.35 7.04 18.78
C GLU A 200 3.51 6.00 18.05
N VAL A 201 4.15 4.95 17.53
CA VAL A 201 3.47 3.82 16.90
C VAL A 201 2.54 3.14 17.90
N SER A 202 3.02 2.77 19.09
CA SER A 202 2.18 2.18 20.14
C SER A 202 0.99 3.07 20.52
N ALA A 203 1.19 4.39 20.63
CA ALA A 203 0.10 5.32 20.91
C ALA A 203 -0.96 5.31 19.82
N VAL A 204 -0.56 5.31 18.54
CA VAL A 204 -1.45 5.21 17.39
C VAL A 204 -2.23 3.90 17.41
N PHE A 205 -1.58 2.75 17.60
CA PHE A 205 -2.26 1.46 17.66
C PHE A 205 -3.35 1.46 18.74
N ARG A 206 -2.99 1.80 19.98
CA ARG A 206 -3.91 1.74 21.13
C ARG A 206 -5.09 2.70 21.00
N GLN A 207 -4.87 3.88 20.42
CA GLN A 207 -5.88 4.93 20.39
C GLN A 207 -6.71 4.92 19.11
N MET A 208 -6.17 4.48 17.96
CA MET A 208 -6.88 4.54 16.68
C MET A 208 -7.53 3.22 16.26
N ILE A 209 -7.00 2.05 16.66
CA ILE A 209 -7.62 0.74 16.34
C ILE A 209 -9.06 0.60 16.85
N PRO A 210 -9.41 1.12 18.05
CA PRO A 210 -10.81 1.11 18.50
C PRO A 210 -11.78 1.78 17.51
N HIS A 211 -11.32 2.78 16.75
CA HIS A 211 -12.10 3.51 15.75
C HIS A 211 -12.18 2.82 14.39
N VAL A 212 -11.41 1.75 14.16
CA VAL A 212 -11.51 0.96 12.92
C VAL A 212 -12.89 0.30 12.87
N ALA A 213 -13.61 0.48 11.78
CA ALA A 213 -14.94 -0.08 11.60
C ALA A 213 -14.90 -1.62 11.50
N PRO A 214 -15.98 -2.33 11.87
CA PRO A 214 -16.09 -3.77 11.61
C PRO A 214 -15.82 -4.11 10.15
N GLY A 215 -15.02 -5.15 9.91
CA GLY A 215 -14.56 -5.52 8.56
C GLY A 215 -13.45 -4.63 7.98
N GLY A 216 -13.06 -3.56 8.66
CA GLY A 216 -12.01 -2.61 8.28
C GLY A 216 -10.60 -3.18 8.34
N TRP A 217 -9.68 -2.45 7.73
CA TRP A 217 -8.29 -2.87 7.52
C TRP A 217 -7.32 -2.09 8.40
N ILE A 218 -6.29 -2.78 8.88
CA ILE A 218 -5.13 -2.15 9.55
C ILE A 218 -3.89 -2.63 8.82
N VAL A 219 -3.05 -1.69 8.37
CA VAL A 219 -1.87 -1.96 7.56
C VAL A 219 -0.65 -1.34 8.23
N ALA A 220 0.32 -2.16 8.62
CA ALA A 220 1.61 -1.69 9.10
C ALA A 220 2.62 -1.72 7.94
N THR A 221 3.12 -0.56 7.55
CA THR A 221 4.11 -0.37 6.46
C THR A 221 5.50 -0.13 7.02
N GLY A 222 6.56 -0.20 6.20
CA GLY A 222 7.92 0.14 6.65
C GLY A 222 8.56 -0.87 7.62
N VAL A 223 8.02 -2.10 7.73
CA VAL A 223 8.57 -3.15 8.63
C VAL A 223 9.81 -3.87 8.07
N GLN A 224 10.67 -3.14 7.37
CA GLN A 224 11.94 -3.62 6.77
C GLN A 224 13.17 -2.96 7.37
N GLY A 225 14.35 -3.48 7.04
CA GLY A 225 15.65 -2.98 7.50
C GLY A 225 16.16 -3.64 8.78
N HIS A 226 17.17 -3.05 9.42
CA HIS A 226 17.83 -3.62 10.60
C HIS A 226 16.90 -3.87 11.80
N GLN A 227 15.83 -3.06 11.91
CA GLN A 227 14.83 -3.18 12.99
C GLN A 227 13.55 -3.93 12.55
N ALA A 228 13.56 -4.62 11.40
CA ALA A 228 12.39 -5.28 10.84
C ALA A 228 11.70 -6.21 11.84
N VAL A 229 12.46 -7.09 12.50
CA VAL A 229 11.93 -8.06 13.47
C VAL A 229 11.25 -7.36 14.65
N SER A 230 11.90 -6.35 15.24
CA SER A 230 11.33 -5.60 16.36
C SER A 230 10.06 -4.84 15.98
N ARG A 231 10.00 -4.25 14.77
CA ARG A 231 8.80 -3.55 14.29
C ARG A 231 7.65 -4.52 13.99
N GLN A 232 7.95 -5.68 13.43
CA GLN A 232 6.94 -6.73 13.20
C GLN A 232 6.39 -7.22 14.53
N GLN A 233 7.27 -7.50 15.50
CA GLN A 233 6.87 -7.93 16.83
C GLN A 233 5.98 -6.88 17.51
N LEU A 234 6.37 -5.61 17.47
CA LEU A 234 5.56 -4.50 18.01
C LEU A 234 4.15 -4.46 17.41
N ALA A 235 4.03 -4.54 16.08
CA ALA A 235 2.72 -4.54 15.43
C ALA A 235 1.86 -5.75 15.84
N HIS A 236 2.47 -6.93 15.97
CA HIS A 236 1.76 -8.13 16.41
C HIS A 236 1.33 -8.05 17.88
N ASP A 237 2.18 -7.54 18.77
CA ASP A 237 1.89 -7.39 20.20
C ASP A 237 0.76 -6.38 20.42
N GLU A 238 0.81 -5.23 19.75
CA GLU A 238 -0.25 -4.23 19.85
C GLU A 238 -1.58 -4.75 19.25
N ILE A 239 -1.56 -5.48 18.14
CA ILE A 239 -2.79 -6.09 17.59
C ILE A 239 -3.34 -7.19 18.49
N ALA A 240 -2.49 -7.99 19.15
CA ALA A 240 -2.93 -9.06 20.05
C ALA A 240 -3.72 -8.52 21.26
N ALA A 241 -3.54 -7.25 21.62
CA ALA A 241 -4.35 -6.58 22.64
C ALA A 241 -5.81 -6.31 22.20
N HIS A 242 -6.12 -6.45 20.89
CA HIS A 242 -7.45 -6.25 20.32
C HIS A 242 -8.03 -7.59 19.85
N ALA A 243 -8.87 -8.22 20.69
CA ALA A 243 -9.43 -9.57 20.47
C ALA A 243 -10.28 -9.72 19.19
N ASP A 244 -10.78 -8.61 18.65
CA ASP A 244 -11.55 -8.53 17.42
C ASP A 244 -10.68 -8.25 16.18
N CYS A 245 -9.36 -8.17 16.32
CA CYS A 245 -8.44 -8.01 15.19
C CYS A 245 -7.70 -9.32 14.93
N ALA A 246 -7.49 -9.64 13.65
CA ALA A 246 -6.76 -10.83 13.24
C ALA A 246 -5.72 -10.48 12.17
N HIS A 247 -4.58 -11.16 12.22
CA HIS A 247 -3.62 -11.12 11.13
C HIS A 247 -4.23 -11.76 9.88
N ALA A 248 -4.24 -11.03 8.78
CA ALA A 248 -4.74 -11.51 7.51
C ALA A 248 -3.60 -12.07 6.65
N VAL A 249 -2.54 -11.27 6.46
CA VAL A 249 -1.41 -11.67 5.63
C VAL A 249 -0.19 -10.79 5.88
N SER A 250 1.02 -11.36 5.70
CA SER A 250 2.28 -10.62 5.65
C SER A 250 2.84 -10.67 4.24
N ILE A 251 3.09 -9.51 3.65
CA ILE A 251 3.57 -9.40 2.27
C ILE A 251 4.74 -8.42 2.21
N ARG A 252 5.95 -8.93 1.97
CA ARG A 252 7.19 -8.12 1.92
C ARG A 252 7.39 -7.36 3.23
N SER A 253 7.26 -6.03 3.21
CA SER A 253 7.34 -5.17 4.38
C SER A 253 5.97 -4.56 4.76
N LEU A 254 4.90 -5.28 4.45
CA LEU A 254 3.53 -5.01 4.91
C LEU A 254 3.06 -6.10 5.85
N LEU A 255 2.47 -5.71 6.96
CA LEU A 255 1.60 -6.56 7.76
C LEU A 255 0.17 -6.05 7.60
N ILE A 256 -0.74 -6.93 7.22
CA ILE A 256 -2.15 -6.60 7.01
C ILE A 256 -2.97 -7.36 8.05
N PHE A 257 -3.78 -6.62 8.78
CA PHE A 257 -4.72 -7.13 9.77
C PHE A 257 -6.13 -6.72 9.38
N ARG A 258 -7.12 -7.47 9.86
CA ARG A 258 -8.53 -7.22 9.61
C ARG A 258 -9.30 -7.24 10.92
N LYS A 259 -10.21 -6.28 11.07
CA LYS A 259 -11.17 -6.29 12.18
C LYS A 259 -12.36 -7.21 11.86
N ARG A 260 -12.79 -7.96 12.88
CA ARG A 260 -14.08 -8.68 13.02
C ARG A 260 -15.19 -7.98 12.24
N ALA A 261 -15.80 -8.60 11.22
CA ALA A 261 -17.15 -8.20 10.85
C ALA A 261 -18.09 -8.78 11.91
N ASN A 262 -18.99 -7.96 12.45
CA ASN A 262 -20.00 -8.41 13.42
C ASN A 262 -21.03 -9.34 12.76
#